data_AF-A0A0Q8EAJ9-F1
#
_entry.id   AF-A0A0Q8EAJ9-F1
#
_cell.length_a   1.000
_cell.length_b   1.000
_cell.length_c   1.000
_cell.angle_alpha   90.00
_cell.angle_beta   90.00
_cell.angle_gamma   90.00
#
_symmetry.space_group_name_H-M   'P 1'
#
loop_
_entity.id
_entity.type
_entity.pdbx_description
1 polymer ?
#
loop_
_entity_poly.entity_id
_entity_poly.type
_entity_poly.pdbx_seq_one_letter_code
_entity_poly.pdbx_strand_id
1 'polypeptide(L)'
;MRRTNPRLAGGVALAATAALLAAFLGTPRVVADEGPPRATTSSAGLEAALDAHMDLVNTRLEALRAPIRLAQVEAFQVGGGLLRVGNRFKRYYGQRWVPGDERRAADGERLTYVVDQSDGDTASGLASATTEAALDRSVGVWAPERCLEAVPLVKRADPGHDLDILDNILLPLDYEWGTPAADIQFAGWYPIELFIAFVPSFEGAILAFSETFVFVDEVTLELTDVNRDGYLDTALNEIYFNDEFGDPSGTRPGRAWAIDVPTGSPDFDVETVAAHEFGHSLGLGHFGPPPRAIMNPGAFNPPGRPHTYPSDSSAICSLYASWPLP
;
A
#
# COMPACT_ATOMS: atom_id res chain seq x y z
N MET A 1 -37.49 27.81 42.46
CA MET A 1 -37.13 28.40 43.77
C MET A 1 -35.64 28.69 43.77
N ARG A 2 -35.25 29.96 43.96
CA ARG A 2 -33.86 30.44 44.11
C ARG A 2 -33.33 30.13 45.50
N ARG A 3 -32.06 29.74 45.63
CA ARG A 3 -31.14 30.06 46.76
C ARG A 3 -29.70 29.97 46.25
N THR A 4 -29.03 31.07 45.88
CA THR A 4 -28.18 32.00 46.68
C THR A 4 -26.93 31.37 47.30
N ASN A 5 -25.77 31.83 46.81
CA ASN A 5 -24.41 31.74 47.39
C ASN A 5 -24.33 32.29 48.83
N PRO A 6 -23.23 31.99 49.54
CA PRO A 6 -22.29 33.09 49.80
C PRO A 6 -20.81 32.72 49.67
N ARG A 7 -20.05 33.67 49.13
CA ARG A 7 -18.60 33.81 49.36
C ARG A 7 -18.37 34.42 50.76
N LEU A 8 -17.31 34.01 51.43
CA LEU A 8 -16.67 34.79 52.49
C LEU A 8 -15.15 34.72 52.34
N ALA A 9 -14.52 35.87 52.55
CA ALA A 9 -13.14 36.21 52.30
C ALA A 9 -12.38 36.46 53.61
N GLY A 10 -11.04 36.50 53.51
CA GLY A 10 -10.10 37.03 54.52
C GLY A 10 -9.27 35.94 55.20
N GLY A 11 -7.95 35.97 55.30
CA GLY A 11 -6.93 36.95 54.91
C GLY A 11 -5.71 36.82 55.84
N VAL A 12 -4.49 36.83 55.24
CA VAL A 12 -3.17 37.28 55.77
C VAL A 12 -2.54 36.39 56.88
N ALA A 13 -1.27 35.92 56.86
CA ALA A 13 -0.01 36.62 56.57
C ALA A 13 1.22 35.70 56.29
N LEU A 14 2.15 36.20 55.47
CA LEU A 14 3.65 36.19 55.46
C LEU A 14 4.43 35.09 56.25
N ALA A 15 5.60 34.56 55.84
CA ALA A 15 6.70 35.04 54.99
C ALA A 15 7.54 33.84 54.47
N ALA A 16 7.99 33.86 53.20
CA ALA A 16 9.37 34.13 52.75
C ALA A 16 10.29 32.91 52.59
N THR A 17 10.63 32.61 51.33
CA THR A 17 12.02 32.51 50.84
C THR A 17 12.06 32.69 49.33
N ALA A 18 12.94 33.57 48.88
CA ALA A 18 13.20 33.91 47.48
C ALA A 18 14.40 33.14 46.93
N ALA A 19 14.47 33.03 45.60
CA ALA A 19 15.56 32.59 44.69
C ALA A 19 15.05 31.45 43.79
N LEU A 20 15.16 31.45 42.46
CA LEU A 20 16.02 32.19 41.55
C LEU A 20 15.34 32.20 40.16
N LEU A 21 15.25 33.37 39.53
CA LEU A 21 14.83 33.53 38.15
C LEU A 21 16.10 33.76 37.31
N ALA A 22 16.59 32.74 36.59
CA ALA A 22 17.53 32.89 35.48
C ALA A 22 17.81 31.53 34.81
N ALA A 23 17.09 31.22 33.72
CA ALA A 23 17.58 30.45 32.56
C ALA A 23 16.43 30.19 31.56
N PHE A 24 15.77 31.23 31.08
CA PHE A 24 14.90 31.15 29.89
C PHE A 24 15.67 31.64 28.66
N LEU A 25 16.72 30.89 28.31
CA LEU A 25 17.34 30.88 26.97
C LEU A 25 17.81 29.45 26.71
N GLY A 26 16.86 28.52 26.69
CA GLY A 26 17.08 27.20 26.11
C GLY A 26 17.09 27.37 24.59
N THR A 27 18.27 27.23 23.98
CA THR A 27 18.40 27.00 22.54
C THR A 27 17.42 25.89 22.13
N PRO A 28 16.67 26.02 21.01
CA PRO A 28 15.84 24.92 20.54
C PRO A 28 16.75 23.70 20.36
N ARG A 29 16.50 22.67 21.16
CA ARG A 29 17.15 21.38 21.02
C ARG A 29 16.55 20.80 19.75
N VAL A 30 17.31 20.87 18.66
CA VAL A 30 17.06 20.06 17.47
C VAL A 30 16.99 18.63 17.98
N VAL A 31 15.78 18.07 18.06
CA VAL A 31 15.61 16.63 18.21
C VAL A 31 16.21 16.08 16.92
N ALA A 32 17.38 15.44 17.04
CA ALA A 32 17.92 14.70 15.93
C ALA A 32 16.86 13.67 15.54
N ASP A 33 16.44 13.72 14.29
CA ASP A 33 15.62 12.72 13.62
C ASP A 33 16.36 11.37 13.77
N GLU A 34 16.05 10.62 14.82
CA GLU A 34 16.41 9.22 14.88
C GLU A 34 15.59 8.55 13.80
N GLY A 35 16.24 8.31 12.65
CA GLY A 35 15.63 7.61 11.53
C GLY A 35 14.93 6.32 12.00
N PRO A 36 13.93 5.84 11.25
CA PRO A 36 13.03 4.79 11.70
C PRO A 36 13.82 3.58 12.22
N PRO A 37 13.33 2.91 13.29
CA PRO A 37 14.00 1.75 13.86
C PRO A 37 14.35 0.79 12.72
N ARG A 38 15.65 0.50 12.60
CA ARG A 38 16.14 -0.45 11.60
C ARG A 38 15.47 -1.78 11.90
N ALA A 39 14.71 -2.33 10.94
CA ALA A 39 14.09 -3.64 11.10
C ALA A 39 15.15 -4.66 11.56
N THR A 40 15.03 -5.15 12.79
CA THR A 40 15.94 -6.16 13.37
C THR A 40 15.55 -7.57 12.97
N THR A 41 14.46 -7.73 12.23
CA THR A 41 13.92 -9.00 11.78
C THR A 41 14.83 -9.59 10.72
N SER A 42 15.30 -10.83 10.93
CA SER A 42 16.05 -11.55 9.91
C SER A 42 15.16 -11.80 8.69
N SER A 43 15.75 -11.93 7.49
CA SER A 43 15.00 -12.24 6.27
C SER A 43 14.13 -13.50 6.41
N ALA A 44 14.60 -14.48 7.18
CA ALA A 44 13.85 -15.71 7.46
C ALA A 44 12.64 -15.50 8.37
N GLY A 45 12.72 -14.58 9.35
CA GLY A 45 11.58 -14.23 10.20
C GLY A 45 10.49 -13.48 9.45
N LEU A 46 10.90 -12.65 8.49
CA LEU A 46 10.00 -11.97 7.57
C LEU A 46 9.26 -12.96 6.66
N GLU A 47 9.99 -13.85 5.97
CA GLU A 47 9.38 -14.82 5.07
C GLU A 47 8.33 -15.67 5.81
N ALA A 48 8.64 -16.11 7.02
CA ALA A 48 7.68 -16.84 7.86
C ALA A 48 6.44 -16.01 8.25
N ALA A 49 6.59 -14.70 8.47
CA ALA A 49 5.46 -13.83 8.80
C ALA A 49 4.55 -13.58 7.58
N LEU A 50 5.14 -13.37 6.40
CA LEU A 50 4.39 -13.28 5.14
C LEU A 50 3.67 -14.59 4.80
N ASP A 51 4.33 -15.74 4.98
CA ASP A 51 3.70 -17.04 4.79
C ASP A 51 2.51 -17.24 5.76
N ALA A 52 2.68 -16.85 7.03
CA ALA A 52 1.60 -16.95 8.02
C ALA A 52 0.42 -16.02 7.71
N HIS A 53 0.68 -14.81 7.20
CA HIS A 53 -0.34 -13.90 6.71
C HIS A 53 -1.12 -14.51 5.55
N MET A 54 -0.42 -15.01 4.53
CA MET A 54 -1.06 -15.66 3.39
C MET A 54 -1.85 -16.92 3.79
N ASP A 55 -1.36 -17.70 4.76
CA ASP A 55 -2.08 -18.84 5.35
C ASP A 55 -3.38 -18.41 6.00
N LEU A 56 -3.36 -17.33 6.80
CA LEU A 56 -4.54 -16.76 7.45
C LEU A 56 -5.59 -16.33 6.42
N VAL A 57 -5.20 -15.50 5.44
CA VAL A 57 -6.11 -14.99 4.41
C VAL A 57 -6.73 -16.15 3.61
N ASN A 58 -5.91 -17.09 3.13
CA ASN A 58 -6.43 -18.21 2.35
C ASN A 58 -7.30 -19.17 3.17
N THR A 59 -7.03 -19.35 4.47
CA THR A 59 -7.92 -20.14 5.34
C THR A 59 -9.31 -19.50 5.43
N ARG A 60 -9.38 -18.15 5.47
CA ARG A 60 -10.65 -17.43 5.47
C ARG A 60 -11.35 -17.54 4.12
N LEU A 61 -10.65 -17.27 3.02
CA LEU A 61 -11.19 -17.42 1.66
C LEU A 61 -11.71 -18.84 1.41
N GLU A 62 -11.01 -19.86 1.89
CA GLU A 62 -11.43 -21.27 1.83
C GLU A 62 -12.70 -21.54 2.62
N ALA A 63 -12.78 -21.05 3.86
CA ALA A 63 -13.96 -21.23 4.71
C ALA A 63 -15.23 -20.62 4.09
N LEU A 64 -15.06 -19.61 3.24
CA LEU A 64 -16.14 -18.92 2.53
C LEU A 64 -16.41 -19.50 1.14
N ARG A 65 -15.57 -20.44 0.70
CA ARG A 65 -15.55 -20.94 -0.67
C ARG A 65 -15.40 -19.84 -1.71
N ALA A 66 -14.62 -18.80 -1.39
CA ALA A 66 -14.31 -17.74 -2.34
C ALA A 66 -13.55 -18.33 -3.55
N PRO A 67 -13.87 -17.90 -4.78
CA PRO A 67 -13.26 -18.41 -6.02
C PRO A 67 -11.85 -17.85 -6.27
N ILE A 68 -11.17 -17.37 -5.23
CA ILE A 68 -9.86 -16.74 -5.28
C ILE A 68 -8.95 -17.19 -4.13
N ARG A 69 -7.64 -17.07 -4.31
CA ARG A 69 -6.62 -17.25 -3.25
C ARG A 69 -5.58 -16.14 -3.35
N LEU A 70 -5.12 -15.66 -2.20
CA LEU A 70 -3.95 -14.80 -2.10
C LEU A 70 -2.70 -15.59 -2.53
N ALA A 71 -2.04 -15.12 -3.59
CA ALA A 71 -0.89 -15.76 -4.21
C ALA A 71 0.42 -15.02 -4.01
N GLN A 72 0.34 -13.69 -3.88
CA GLN A 72 1.52 -12.87 -3.71
C GLN A 72 1.21 -11.62 -2.89
N VAL A 73 2.21 -11.23 -2.11
CA VAL A 73 2.21 -10.05 -1.26
C VAL A 73 3.55 -9.35 -1.40
N GLU A 74 3.50 -8.05 -1.67
CA GLU A 74 4.67 -7.21 -1.92
C GLU A 74 4.54 -5.91 -1.15
N ALA A 75 5.55 -5.55 -0.35
CA ALA A 75 5.49 -4.35 0.48
C ALA A 75 6.67 -3.42 0.22
N PHE A 76 6.38 -2.13 0.08
CA PHE A 76 7.34 -1.07 -0.10
C PHE A 76 7.70 -0.41 1.23
N GLN A 77 9.00 -0.17 1.44
CA GLN A 77 9.52 0.12 2.77
C GLN A 77 10.44 1.32 2.87
N VAL A 78 10.37 1.90 4.06
CA VAL A 78 11.27 2.93 4.52
C VAL A 78 12.55 2.31 5.07
N GLY A 79 13.72 2.69 4.53
CA GLY A 79 15.02 2.30 5.08
C GLY A 79 15.76 1.19 4.32
N GLY A 80 15.28 0.79 3.14
CA GLY A 80 16.06 0.01 2.17
C GLY A 80 16.34 -1.45 2.55
N GLY A 81 15.52 -2.04 3.41
CA GLY A 81 15.50 -3.48 3.61
C GLY A 81 14.89 -4.16 2.40
N LEU A 82 15.51 -5.22 1.88
CA LEU A 82 14.90 -6.11 0.90
C LEU A 82 13.75 -6.85 1.60
N LEU A 83 12.53 -6.30 1.57
CA LEU A 83 11.38 -7.17 1.73
C LEU A 83 11.31 -8.03 0.46
N ARG A 84 11.52 -9.32 0.64
CA ARG A 84 11.36 -10.29 -0.43
C ARG A 84 9.88 -10.64 -0.55
N VAL A 85 9.43 -10.67 -1.80
CA VAL A 85 8.16 -11.19 -2.28
C VAL A 85 7.81 -12.49 -1.53
N GLY A 86 6.66 -12.51 -0.87
CA GLY A 86 6.04 -13.77 -0.48
C GLY A 86 5.33 -14.34 -1.69
N ASN A 87 5.90 -15.33 -2.38
CA ASN A 87 5.18 -16.09 -3.41
C ASN A 87 5.01 -17.54 -2.92
N ARG A 88 3.76 -17.90 -2.65
CA ARG A 88 3.40 -19.14 -1.94
C ARG A 88 3.37 -20.36 -2.86
N PHE A 89 3.06 -20.16 -4.14
CA PHE A 89 2.79 -21.26 -5.07
C PHE A 89 4.00 -21.59 -5.94
N LYS A 90 5.09 -22.05 -5.30
CA LYS A 90 6.37 -22.42 -5.93
C LYS A 90 6.30 -23.52 -7.01
N ARG A 91 5.12 -24.13 -7.21
CA ARG A 91 4.86 -25.11 -8.28
C ARG A 91 4.67 -24.42 -9.65
N TYR A 92 4.29 -23.15 -9.67
CA TYR A 92 4.04 -22.37 -10.88
C TYR A 92 5.17 -21.37 -11.10
N TYR A 93 5.29 -20.85 -12.33
CA TYR A 93 6.30 -19.82 -12.64
C TYR A 93 5.96 -18.44 -12.04
N GLY A 94 4.78 -18.32 -11.43
CA GLY A 94 4.21 -17.10 -10.86
C GLY A 94 2.73 -17.03 -11.23
N GLN A 95 2.24 -15.82 -11.38
CA GLN A 95 0.87 -15.49 -11.79
C GLN A 95 0.90 -14.44 -12.89
N ARG A 96 -0.14 -14.44 -13.73
CA ARG A 96 -0.26 -13.51 -14.85
C ARG A 96 -1.72 -13.23 -15.16
N TRP A 97 -2.00 -12.01 -15.60
CA TRP A 97 -3.29 -11.66 -16.18
C TRP A 97 -3.55 -12.46 -17.46
N VAL A 98 -4.75 -13.04 -17.55
CA VAL A 98 -5.21 -13.72 -18.77
C VAL A 98 -6.06 -12.75 -19.61
N PRO A 99 -5.67 -12.44 -20.86
CA PRO A 99 -6.46 -11.60 -21.76
C PRO A 99 -7.86 -12.17 -21.97
N GLY A 100 -8.89 -11.34 -21.86
CA GLY A 100 -10.27 -11.75 -22.14
C GLY A 100 -10.88 -12.76 -21.17
N ASP A 101 -10.23 -13.02 -20.02
CA ASP A 101 -10.79 -13.91 -19.00
C ASP A 101 -12.08 -13.33 -18.41
N GLU A 102 -13.22 -13.93 -18.75
CA GLU A 102 -14.55 -13.49 -18.35
C GLU A 102 -14.73 -13.48 -16.82
N ARG A 103 -13.95 -14.29 -16.09
CA ARG A 103 -14.03 -14.37 -14.62
C ARG A 103 -13.58 -13.09 -13.93
N ARG A 104 -12.70 -12.30 -14.56
CA ARG A 104 -12.24 -11.01 -14.04
C ARG A 104 -13.29 -9.90 -14.14
N ALA A 105 -14.48 -10.22 -14.67
CA ALA A 105 -15.41 -9.22 -15.20
C ALA A 105 -14.67 -8.21 -16.12
N ALA A 106 -13.68 -8.70 -16.87
CA ALA A 106 -12.83 -7.88 -17.72
C ALA A 106 -13.64 -7.25 -18.86
N ASP A 107 -13.28 -6.03 -19.24
CA ASP A 107 -13.78 -5.41 -20.48
C ASP A 107 -12.95 -5.91 -21.67
N GLY A 108 -13.02 -7.23 -21.92
CA GLY A 108 -12.24 -7.92 -22.94
C GLY A 108 -10.75 -8.03 -22.61
N GLU A 109 -9.88 -7.59 -23.53
CA GLU A 109 -8.41 -7.63 -23.39
C GLU A 109 -7.85 -6.44 -22.60
N ARG A 110 -8.69 -5.72 -21.87
CA ARG A 110 -8.29 -4.56 -21.07
C ARG A 110 -7.93 -4.99 -19.65
N LEU A 111 -7.06 -4.19 -19.03
CA LEU A 111 -6.90 -4.17 -17.59
C LEU A 111 -7.58 -2.93 -17.05
N THR A 112 -8.37 -3.10 -16.02
CA THR A 112 -9.18 -2.06 -15.42
C THR A 112 -8.68 -1.73 -14.04
N TYR A 113 -8.73 -0.46 -13.67
CA TYR A 113 -8.41 -0.04 -12.32
C TYR A 113 -9.49 0.87 -11.75
N VAL A 114 -9.57 0.93 -10.43
CA VAL A 114 -10.46 1.82 -9.70
C VAL A 114 -9.67 2.42 -8.53
N VAL A 115 -10.01 3.66 -8.19
CA VAL A 115 -9.51 4.33 -6.98
C VAL A 115 -10.69 4.43 -6.03
N ASP A 116 -10.56 3.84 -4.85
CA ASP A 116 -11.55 4.02 -3.79
C ASP A 116 -11.50 5.46 -3.30
N GLN A 117 -12.65 6.16 -3.35
CA GLN A 117 -12.73 7.53 -2.89
C GLN A 117 -13.03 7.64 -1.39
N SER A 118 -13.54 6.59 -0.72
CA SER A 118 -13.87 6.65 0.72
C SER A 118 -12.64 6.73 1.61
N ASP A 119 -11.54 6.12 1.17
CA ASP A 119 -10.31 6.00 1.95
C ASP A 119 -9.13 6.73 1.27
N GLY A 120 -9.45 7.77 0.50
CA GLY A 120 -8.47 8.57 -0.23
C GLY A 120 -7.86 9.75 0.55
N ASP A 121 -8.47 10.17 1.67
CA ASP A 121 -7.93 11.22 2.53
C ASP A 121 -6.72 10.70 3.32
N THR A 122 -5.72 11.54 3.55
CA THR A 122 -4.55 11.17 4.38
C THR A 122 -4.54 11.90 5.71
N ALA A 123 -4.03 11.27 6.77
CA ALA A 123 -3.82 11.90 8.08
C ALA A 123 -2.81 13.07 8.01
N SER A 124 -1.95 13.09 7.00
CA SER A 124 -1.06 14.23 6.68
C SER A 124 -1.78 15.43 6.02
N GLY A 125 -3.05 15.28 5.68
CA GLY A 125 -3.94 16.36 5.23
C GLY A 125 -4.13 16.47 3.71
N LEU A 126 -3.76 15.46 2.92
CA LEU A 126 -4.14 15.40 1.51
C LEU A 126 -5.60 14.97 1.40
N ALA A 127 -6.35 15.64 0.52
CA ALA A 127 -7.73 15.27 0.24
C ALA A 127 -7.81 14.15 -0.82
N SER A 128 -8.85 13.33 -0.76
CA SER A 128 -9.12 12.20 -1.67
C SER A 128 -9.04 12.57 -3.16
N ALA A 129 -9.59 13.71 -3.57
CA ALA A 129 -9.47 14.18 -4.96
C ALA A 129 -8.01 14.48 -5.39
N THR A 130 -7.13 14.81 -4.44
CA THR A 130 -5.71 15.09 -4.68
C THR A 130 -4.91 13.80 -4.79
N THR A 131 -5.16 12.84 -3.91
CA THR A 131 -4.52 11.52 -3.96
C THR A 131 -5.00 10.75 -5.19
N GLU A 132 -6.29 10.71 -5.49
CA GLU A 132 -6.84 10.09 -6.70
C GLU A 132 -6.17 10.61 -7.98
N ALA A 133 -6.01 11.92 -8.10
CA ALA A 133 -5.31 12.50 -9.25
C ALA A 133 -3.84 12.05 -9.35
N ALA A 134 -3.18 11.75 -8.23
CA ALA A 134 -1.82 11.23 -8.20
C ALA A 134 -1.76 9.73 -8.53
N LEU A 135 -2.72 8.94 -8.04
CA LEU A 135 -2.89 7.53 -8.39
C LEU A 135 -3.17 7.37 -9.89
N ASP A 136 -4.01 8.22 -10.49
CA ASP A 136 -4.23 8.21 -11.94
C ASP A 136 -2.95 8.50 -12.74
N ARG A 137 -2.12 9.43 -12.24
CA ARG A 137 -0.82 9.73 -12.88
C ARG A 137 0.17 8.58 -12.74
N SER A 138 0.12 7.83 -11.64
CA SER A 138 0.98 6.67 -11.43
C SER A 138 0.69 5.55 -12.45
N VAL A 139 -0.58 5.32 -12.79
CA VAL A 139 -0.95 4.45 -13.91
C VAL A 139 -0.39 4.98 -15.24
N GLY A 140 -0.45 6.31 -15.41
CA GLY A 140 0.13 7.01 -16.56
C GLY A 140 1.66 6.94 -16.69
N VAL A 141 2.38 6.50 -15.65
CA VAL A 141 3.83 6.21 -15.73
C VAL A 141 4.08 4.95 -16.57
N TRP A 142 3.20 3.95 -16.46
CA TRP A 142 3.34 2.65 -17.13
C TRP A 142 2.62 2.59 -18.48
N ALA A 143 1.47 3.26 -18.62
CA ALA A 143 0.66 3.21 -19.84
C ALA A 143 1.41 3.51 -21.17
N PRO A 144 2.42 4.40 -21.21
CA PRO A 144 3.19 4.67 -22.43
C PRO A 144 4.26 3.63 -22.75
N GLU A 145 4.48 2.61 -21.91
CA GLU A 145 5.47 1.57 -22.17
C GLU A 145 5.13 0.81 -23.44
N ARG A 146 6.13 0.65 -24.33
CA ARG A 146 5.94 0.03 -25.66
C ARG A 146 5.23 -1.32 -25.60
N CYS A 147 5.52 -2.15 -24.61
CA CYS A 147 4.93 -3.48 -24.49
C CYS A 147 3.59 -3.49 -23.74
N LEU A 148 3.15 -2.37 -23.17
CA LEU A 148 1.80 -2.15 -22.64
C LEU A 148 0.89 -1.39 -23.62
N GLU A 149 1.40 -0.88 -24.74
CA GLU A 149 0.57 -0.19 -25.75
C GLU A 149 -0.63 -1.03 -26.21
N ALA A 150 -0.50 -2.35 -26.23
CA ALA A 150 -1.55 -3.30 -26.59
C ALA A 150 -2.49 -3.68 -25.43
N VAL A 151 -2.23 -3.20 -24.21
CA VAL A 151 -2.97 -3.47 -22.98
C VAL A 151 -3.61 -2.16 -22.50
N PRO A 152 -4.85 -1.83 -22.93
CA PRO A 152 -5.49 -0.61 -22.46
C PRO A 152 -5.71 -0.67 -20.94
N LEU A 153 -5.12 0.30 -20.22
CA LEU A 153 -5.36 0.53 -18.80
C LEU A 153 -6.53 1.49 -18.66
N VAL A 154 -7.66 1.01 -18.14
CA VAL A 154 -8.93 1.75 -18.13
C VAL A 154 -9.43 1.98 -16.72
N LYS A 155 -9.60 3.25 -16.36
CA LYS A 155 -10.24 3.63 -15.10
C LYS A 155 -11.72 3.30 -15.12
N ARG A 156 -12.21 2.68 -14.06
CA ARG A 156 -13.63 2.53 -13.74
C ARG A 156 -14.02 3.60 -12.72
N ALA A 157 -15.28 4.01 -12.77
CA ALA A 157 -15.82 4.87 -11.73
C ALA A 157 -15.90 4.08 -10.43
N ASP A 158 -15.53 4.72 -9.32
CA ASP A 158 -15.81 4.22 -7.98
C ASP A 158 -17.33 4.01 -7.82
N PRO A 159 -17.79 2.80 -7.49
CA PRO A 159 -19.20 2.52 -7.27
C PRO A 159 -19.74 3.09 -5.94
N GLY A 160 -18.87 3.57 -5.04
CA GLY A 160 -19.24 4.16 -3.75
C GLY A 160 -19.60 3.13 -2.66
N HIS A 161 -19.12 1.89 -2.84
CA HIS A 161 -19.18 0.81 -1.85
C HIS A 161 -17.77 0.25 -1.66
N ASP A 162 -17.52 -0.38 -0.53
CA ASP A 162 -16.22 -0.99 -0.17
C ASP A 162 -15.73 -1.97 -1.25
N LEU A 163 -14.53 -1.72 -1.76
CA LEU A 163 -13.94 -2.45 -2.87
C LEU A 163 -13.07 -3.62 -2.42
N ASP A 164 -12.57 -3.60 -1.19
CA ASP A 164 -11.40 -4.37 -0.82
C ASP A 164 -11.66 -5.54 0.14
N ILE A 165 -10.94 -6.62 -0.09
CA ILE A 165 -11.22 -7.92 0.53
C ILE A 165 -10.38 -8.09 1.80
N LEU A 166 -9.16 -7.55 1.81
CA LEU A 166 -8.18 -7.86 2.85
C LEU A 166 -8.51 -7.19 4.18
N ASP A 167 -8.94 -5.94 4.15
CA ASP A 167 -9.22 -5.15 5.34
C ASP A 167 -10.25 -5.84 6.24
N ASN A 168 -11.30 -6.40 5.65
CA ASN A 168 -12.38 -7.17 6.25
C ASN A 168 -11.90 -8.50 6.85
N ILE A 169 -10.81 -9.06 6.32
CA ILE A 169 -10.21 -10.30 6.81
C ILE A 169 -9.30 -10.03 8.02
N LEU A 170 -8.53 -8.93 7.98
CA LEU A 170 -7.50 -8.62 8.97
C LEU A 170 -7.98 -7.74 10.11
N LEU A 171 -8.89 -6.82 9.82
CA LEU A 171 -9.51 -5.96 10.80
C LEU A 171 -10.89 -6.54 11.12
N PRO A 172 -11.23 -6.74 12.41
CA PRO A 172 -12.57 -7.15 12.82
C PRO A 172 -13.54 -5.96 12.74
N LEU A 173 -13.57 -5.27 11.60
CA LEU A 173 -14.56 -4.26 11.30
C LEU A 173 -15.79 -5.04 10.82
N ASP A 174 -16.96 -4.79 11.39
CA ASP A 174 -18.21 -5.52 11.10
C ASP A 174 -18.78 -5.22 9.69
N TYR A 175 -17.92 -5.17 8.66
CA TYR A 175 -18.29 -4.78 7.30
C TYR A 175 -18.71 -5.99 6.45
N GLU A 176 -19.61 -5.71 5.50
CA GLU A 176 -19.93 -6.62 4.41
C GLU A 176 -18.67 -6.81 3.55
N TRP A 177 -18.47 -7.98 2.96
CA TRP A 177 -17.35 -8.23 2.06
C TRP A 177 -17.21 -7.13 1.02
N GLY A 178 -16.01 -6.58 0.87
CA GLY A 178 -15.69 -5.73 -0.26
C GLY A 178 -16.05 -6.41 -1.58
N THR A 179 -16.61 -5.63 -2.50
CA THR A 179 -17.06 -6.13 -3.80
C THR A 179 -16.19 -5.50 -4.89
N PRO A 180 -15.15 -6.23 -5.34
CA PRO A 180 -14.21 -5.68 -6.30
C PRO A 180 -14.88 -5.14 -7.56
N ALA A 181 -14.47 -3.93 -7.97
CA ALA A 181 -15.07 -3.25 -9.11
C ALA A 181 -14.17 -3.21 -10.34
N ALA A 182 -12.91 -3.60 -10.23
CA ALA A 182 -11.91 -3.61 -11.31
C ALA A 182 -10.87 -4.72 -11.12
N ASP A 183 -9.97 -4.89 -12.09
CA ASP A 183 -8.84 -5.81 -11.95
C ASP A 183 -7.87 -5.35 -10.86
N ILE A 184 -7.63 -4.04 -10.79
CA ILE A 184 -6.67 -3.42 -9.85
C ILE A 184 -7.40 -2.37 -9.02
N GLN A 185 -7.25 -2.45 -7.70
CA GLN A 185 -7.96 -1.59 -6.76
C GLN A 185 -6.96 -0.82 -5.93
N PHE A 186 -6.98 0.51 -6.03
CA PHE A 186 -6.33 1.35 -5.02
C PHE A 186 -7.31 1.47 -3.84
N ALA A 187 -7.09 0.68 -2.80
CA ALA A 187 -7.94 0.62 -1.60
C ALA A 187 -7.84 1.90 -0.77
N GLY A 188 -6.68 2.56 -0.79
CA GLY A 188 -6.49 3.86 -0.14
C GLY A 188 -5.59 3.82 1.09
N TRP A 189 -5.78 4.77 2.00
CA TRP A 189 -4.95 5.02 3.17
C TRP A 189 -5.57 4.42 4.42
N TYR A 190 -4.93 3.37 4.93
CA TYR A 190 -5.41 2.60 6.06
C TYR A 190 -4.57 2.85 7.31
N PRO A 191 -5.16 2.68 8.51
CA PRO A 191 -4.48 2.92 9.76
C PRO A 191 -3.42 1.85 10.03
N ILE A 192 -2.43 2.17 10.89
CA ILE A 192 -1.28 1.31 11.16
C ILE A 192 -1.66 -0.10 11.65
N GLU A 193 -2.84 -0.26 12.25
CA GLU A 193 -3.37 -1.54 12.70
C GLU A 193 -3.45 -2.56 11.56
N LEU A 194 -3.82 -2.14 10.34
CA LEU A 194 -3.82 -3.03 9.18
C LEU A 194 -2.41 -3.53 8.89
N PHE A 195 -1.43 -2.62 8.91
CA PHE A 195 -0.03 -2.92 8.61
C PHE A 195 0.65 -3.77 9.70
N ILE A 196 0.23 -3.60 10.95
CA ILE A 196 0.65 -4.45 12.07
C ILE A 196 0.02 -5.85 11.94
N ALA A 197 -1.27 -5.94 11.61
CA ALA A 197 -1.96 -7.21 11.40
C ALA A 197 -1.33 -8.00 10.23
N PHE A 198 -0.95 -7.29 9.18
CA PHE A 198 -0.30 -7.80 7.98
C PHE A 198 1.08 -8.41 8.28
N VAL A 199 2.00 -7.65 8.88
CA VAL A 199 3.31 -8.19 9.30
C VAL A 199 3.74 -7.57 10.63
N PRO A 200 3.44 -8.21 11.79
CA PRO A 200 3.67 -7.64 13.12
C PRO A 200 5.13 -7.26 13.40
N SER A 201 6.10 -7.86 12.69
CA SER A 201 7.52 -7.59 12.89
C SER A 201 8.03 -6.29 12.23
N PHE A 202 7.14 -5.50 11.61
CA PHE A 202 7.49 -4.33 10.82
C PHE A 202 6.86 -3.03 11.31
N GLU A 203 6.42 -2.95 12.58
CA GLU A 203 5.67 -1.82 13.16
C GLU A 203 6.08 -0.44 12.59
N GLY A 204 5.36 -0.04 11.54
CA GLY A 204 5.46 1.21 10.79
C GLY A 204 6.59 1.38 9.75
N ALA A 205 7.39 0.38 9.40
CA ALA A 205 8.37 0.51 8.31
C ALA A 205 7.74 0.42 6.91
N ILE A 206 6.57 -0.22 6.80
CA ILE A 206 5.84 -0.43 5.54
C ILE A 206 5.09 0.84 5.18
N LEU A 207 5.41 1.38 4.01
CA LEU A 207 4.81 2.59 3.45
C LEU A 207 3.54 2.27 2.65
N ALA A 208 3.61 1.21 1.86
CA ALA A 208 2.51 0.67 1.07
C ALA A 208 2.73 -0.83 0.83
N PHE A 209 1.69 -1.53 0.42
CA PHE A 209 1.80 -2.89 -0.09
C PHE A 209 0.75 -3.17 -1.14
N SER A 210 1.00 -4.21 -1.93
CA SER A 210 0.10 -4.74 -2.92
C SER A 210 -0.07 -6.26 -2.74
N GLU A 211 -1.30 -6.71 -2.97
CA GLU A 211 -1.68 -8.11 -2.86
C GLU A 211 -2.28 -8.61 -4.16
N THR A 212 -1.83 -9.78 -4.60
CA THR A 212 -2.33 -10.41 -5.83
C THR A 212 -3.08 -11.69 -5.50
N PHE A 213 -4.34 -11.72 -5.92
CA PHE A 213 -5.18 -12.90 -5.84
C PHE A 213 -5.21 -13.63 -7.17
N VAL A 214 -5.33 -14.95 -7.13
CA VAL A 214 -5.46 -15.83 -8.29
C VAL A 214 -6.75 -16.62 -8.21
N PHE A 215 -7.28 -17.01 -9.37
CA PHE A 215 -8.48 -17.82 -9.42
C PHE A 215 -8.25 -19.26 -8.91
N VAL A 216 -9.30 -19.80 -8.30
CA VAL A 216 -9.47 -21.24 -8.12
C VAL A 216 -10.72 -21.70 -8.84
N ASP A 217 -10.74 -22.95 -9.27
CA ASP A 217 -11.93 -23.59 -9.82
C ASP A 217 -13.01 -23.69 -8.73
N GLU A 218 -14.22 -23.22 -9.01
CA GLU A 218 -15.30 -23.16 -8.02
C GLU A 218 -15.73 -24.53 -7.48
N VAL A 219 -15.50 -25.58 -8.27
CA VAL A 219 -15.92 -26.96 -7.96
C VAL A 219 -14.79 -27.70 -7.25
N THR A 220 -13.59 -27.72 -7.82
CA THR A 220 -12.45 -28.49 -7.29
C THR A 220 -11.65 -27.72 -6.24
N LEU A 221 -11.77 -26.38 -6.21
CA LEU A 221 -10.96 -25.46 -5.42
C LEU A 221 -9.46 -25.52 -5.75
N GLU A 222 -9.11 -26.10 -6.89
CA GLU A 222 -7.73 -26.11 -7.40
C GLU A 222 -7.40 -24.78 -8.09
N LEU A 223 -6.15 -24.35 -7.98
CA LEU A 223 -5.64 -23.17 -8.70
C LEU A 223 -5.78 -23.34 -10.21
N THR A 224 -6.14 -22.26 -10.92
CA THR A 224 -6.37 -22.33 -12.37
C THR A 224 -5.19 -21.79 -13.19
N ASP A 225 -5.05 -22.38 -14.38
CA ASP A 225 -4.16 -21.98 -15.48
C ASP A 225 -4.95 -22.27 -16.78
N VAL A 226 -5.88 -21.38 -17.14
CA VAL A 226 -6.89 -21.66 -18.19
C VAL A 226 -6.28 -21.63 -19.58
N ASN A 227 -5.23 -20.84 -19.79
CA ASN A 227 -4.54 -20.71 -21.07
C ASN A 227 -3.36 -21.70 -21.22
N ARG A 228 -3.00 -22.43 -20.15
CA ARG A 228 -1.93 -23.45 -20.09
C ARG A 228 -0.55 -22.89 -20.36
N ASP A 229 -0.28 -21.67 -19.90
CA ASP A 229 1.03 -21.02 -20.04
C ASP A 229 1.99 -21.33 -18.86
N GLY A 230 1.50 -22.05 -17.85
CA GLY A 230 2.28 -22.43 -16.67
C GLY A 230 2.33 -21.35 -15.57
N TYR A 231 1.57 -20.26 -15.75
CA TYR A 231 1.32 -19.24 -14.73
C TYR A 231 -0.08 -19.41 -14.15
N LEU A 232 -0.26 -18.97 -12.91
CA LEU A 232 -1.58 -18.90 -12.29
C LEU A 232 -2.39 -17.75 -12.87
N ASP A 233 -3.69 -17.95 -13.06
CA ASP A 233 -4.57 -16.90 -13.57
C ASP A 233 -4.82 -15.84 -12.49
N THR A 234 -4.30 -14.63 -12.68
CA THR A 234 -4.57 -13.51 -11.76
C THR A 234 -6.05 -13.13 -11.78
N ALA A 235 -6.66 -13.02 -10.59
CA ALA A 235 -8.05 -12.66 -10.39
C ALA A 235 -8.23 -11.15 -10.16
N LEU A 236 -7.52 -10.61 -9.18
CA LEU A 236 -7.53 -9.19 -8.83
C LEU A 236 -6.24 -8.80 -8.08
N ASN A 237 -5.99 -7.50 -7.97
CA ASN A 237 -4.92 -6.95 -7.15
C ASN A 237 -5.42 -5.75 -6.32
N GLU A 238 -4.97 -5.64 -5.08
CA GLU A 238 -5.31 -4.55 -4.15
C GLU A 238 -4.05 -3.82 -3.70
N ILE A 239 -4.13 -2.50 -3.56
CA ILE A 239 -3.02 -1.62 -3.16
C ILE A 239 -3.43 -0.79 -1.95
N TYR A 240 -2.63 -0.85 -0.89
CA TYR A 240 -2.87 -0.18 0.39
C TYR A 240 -1.73 0.75 0.75
N PHE A 241 -2.05 1.92 1.29
CA PHE A 241 -1.09 2.93 1.76
C PHE A 241 -1.21 3.12 3.27
N ASN A 242 -0.07 3.32 3.95
CA ASN A 242 -0.05 3.46 5.41
C ASN A 242 -0.31 4.92 5.81
N ASP A 243 -1.45 5.17 6.47
CA ASP A 243 -1.87 6.52 6.81
C ASP A 243 -1.14 7.13 8.02
N GLU A 244 -0.38 6.33 8.75
CA GLU A 244 0.38 6.79 9.92
C GLU A 244 1.45 7.83 9.58
N PHE A 245 1.95 7.84 8.34
CA PHE A 245 3.03 8.73 7.90
C PHE A 245 2.58 10.18 7.74
N GLY A 246 3.09 11.03 8.64
CA GLY A 246 2.74 12.44 8.72
C GLY A 246 1.49 12.73 9.53
N ASP A 247 0.90 11.73 10.20
CA ASP A 247 -0.19 11.96 11.15
C ASP A 247 0.31 12.77 12.36
N PRO A 248 -0.15 14.03 12.56
CA PRO A 248 0.28 14.85 13.69
C PRO A 248 -0.11 14.27 15.05
N SER A 249 -1.09 13.38 15.10
CA SER A 249 -1.60 12.71 16.30
C SER A 249 -1.03 11.31 16.51
N GLY A 250 -0.37 10.76 15.50
CA GLY A 250 0.18 9.41 15.48
C GLY A 250 1.57 9.29 16.10
N THR A 251 2.09 8.09 16.01
CA THR A 251 3.47 7.70 16.32
C THR A 251 4.48 8.13 15.26
N ARG A 252 4.05 8.56 14.06
CA ARG A 252 4.93 9.01 12.95
C ARG A 252 4.54 10.37 12.35
N PRO A 253 4.63 11.47 13.12
CA PRO A 253 4.24 12.80 12.66
C PRO A 253 5.14 13.44 11.60
N GLY A 254 6.23 12.77 11.19
CA GLY A 254 7.16 13.26 10.18
C GLY A 254 7.15 12.38 8.93
N ARG A 255 7.68 12.92 7.83
CA ARG A 255 7.73 12.25 6.52
C ARG A 255 6.34 12.00 5.97
N ALA A 256 5.62 13.09 5.76
CA ALA A 256 4.22 13.07 5.39
C ALA A 256 4.00 12.56 3.96
N TRP A 257 2.79 12.10 3.66
CA TRP A 257 2.35 11.98 2.27
C TRP A 257 2.22 13.37 1.65
N ALA A 258 2.77 13.52 0.44
CA ALA A 258 2.75 14.77 -0.30
C ALA A 258 2.74 14.51 -1.81
N ILE A 259 2.53 15.57 -2.59
CA ILE A 259 2.52 15.55 -4.06
C ILE A 259 3.61 16.46 -4.60
N ASP A 260 4.21 16.05 -5.73
CA ASP A 260 5.24 16.83 -6.45
C ASP A 260 6.41 17.19 -5.51
N VAL A 261 6.81 16.25 -4.64
CA VAL A 261 7.84 16.51 -3.62
C VAL A 261 9.21 16.74 -4.28
N PRO A 262 9.99 17.72 -3.82
CA PRO A 262 11.35 17.91 -4.35
C PRO A 262 12.26 16.71 -4.06
N THR A 263 13.20 16.46 -4.97
CA THR A 263 14.31 15.51 -4.74
C THR A 263 14.95 15.74 -3.37
N GLY A 264 15.10 14.67 -2.60
CA GLY A 264 15.71 14.73 -1.27
C GLY A 264 14.79 15.25 -0.16
N SER A 265 13.51 15.51 -0.46
CA SER A 265 12.47 15.67 0.57
C SER A 265 12.39 14.41 1.45
N PRO A 266 12.19 14.55 2.77
CA PRO A 266 11.93 13.41 3.64
C PRO A 266 10.51 12.84 3.51
N ASP A 267 9.58 13.63 2.93
CA ASP A 267 8.18 13.29 2.66
C ASP A 267 8.06 12.25 1.54
N PHE A 268 6.92 11.56 1.46
CA PHE A 268 6.68 10.53 0.46
C PHE A 268 5.77 11.05 -0.64
N ASP A 269 6.26 11.02 -1.87
CA ASP A 269 5.45 11.36 -3.03
C ASP A 269 4.46 10.25 -3.37
N VAL A 270 3.16 10.58 -3.33
CA VAL A 270 2.08 9.61 -3.60
C VAL A 270 2.24 8.98 -4.99
N GLU A 271 2.53 9.78 -6.02
CA GLU A 271 2.66 9.30 -7.40
C GLU A 271 3.81 8.30 -7.54
N THR A 272 4.94 8.57 -6.88
CA THR A 272 6.12 7.70 -6.88
C THR A 272 5.84 6.36 -6.19
N VAL A 273 5.26 6.39 -5.00
CA VAL A 273 4.93 5.16 -4.25
C VAL A 273 3.86 4.36 -4.99
N ALA A 274 2.81 5.01 -5.47
CA ALA A 274 1.76 4.35 -6.22
C ALA A 274 2.25 3.79 -7.56
N ALA A 275 3.24 4.42 -8.21
CA ALA A 275 3.83 3.88 -9.44
C ALA A 275 4.60 2.58 -9.17
N HIS A 276 5.24 2.47 -8.01
CA HIS A 276 5.86 1.23 -7.55
C HIS A 276 4.81 0.14 -7.33
N GLU A 277 3.80 0.40 -6.51
CA GLU A 277 2.77 -0.59 -6.20
C GLU A 277 1.96 -1.02 -7.44
N PHE A 278 1.64 -0.08 -8.33
CA PHE A 278 0.96 -0.42 -9.58
C PHE A 278 1.83 -1.32 -10.49
N GLY A 279 3.16 -1.21 -10.41
CA GLY A 279 4.06 -2.14 -11.08
C GLY A 279 3.89 -3.58 -10.59
N HIS A 280 3.66 -3.78 -9.29
CA HIS A 280 3.31 -5.08 -8.71
C HIS A 280 1.97 -5.60 -9.23
N SER A 281 0.96 -4.72 -9.36
CA SER A 281 -0.31 -5.07 -9.99
C SER A 281 -0.16 -5.51 -11.45
N LEU A 282 0.87 -5.02 -12.15
CA LEU A 282 1.24 -5.47 -13.48
C LEU A 282 2.08 -6.77 -13.47
N GLY A 283 2.35 -7.38 -12.32
CA GLY A 283 3.09 -8.63 -12.18
C GLY A 283 4.62 -8.47 -12.09
N LEU A 284 5.11 -7.24 -11.91
CA LEU A 284 6.53 -7.01 -11.67
C LEU A 284 6.89 -7.32 -10.21
N GLY A 285 8.05 -7.94 -10.00
CA GLY A 285 8.65 -8.04 -8.67
C GLY A 285 9.61 -6.89 -8.37
N HIS A 286 10.15 -6.85 -7.16
CA HIS A 286 11.24 -5.93 -6.80
C HIS A 286 12.53 -6.18 -7.62
N PHE A 287 13.13 -5.13 -8.18
CA PHE A 287 14.46 -5.22 -8.85
C PHE A 287 15.21 -3.88 -8.95
N GLY A 288 16.48 -3.96 -9.35
CA GLY A 288 17.36 -2.82 -9.61
C GLY A 288 17.83 -2.08 -8.34
N PRO A 289 18.99 -1.39 -8.34
CA PRO A 289 19.36 -0.47 -7.26
C PRO A 289 18.71 0.91 -7.47
N PRO A 290 18.52 1.75 -6.43
CA PRO A 290 18.09 3.12 -6.65
C PRO A 290 19.17 3.93 -7.39
N PRO A 291 18.81 4.97 -8.16
CA PRO A 291 17.47 5.28 -8.68
C PRO A 291 17.27 4.64 -10.07
N ARG A 292 17.63 3.37 -10.26
CA ARG A 292 17.67 2.73 -11.59
C ARG A 292 16.44 1.91 -11.94
N ALA A 293 15.45 1.84 -11.05
CA ALA A 293 14.19 1.15 -11.26
C ALA A 293 13.13 1.78 -10.35
N ILE A 294 11.91 1.97 -10.87
CA ILE A 294 10.75 2.29 -10.01
C ILE A 294 10.50 1.12 -9.06
N MET A 295 10.68 -0.12 -9.52
CA MET A 295 10.50 -1.35 -8.74
C MET A 295 11.59 -1.61 -7.68
N ASN A 296 12.38 -0.62 -7.31
CA ASN A 296 13.30 -0.77 -6.19
C ASN A 296 12.51 -0.83 -4.88
N PRO A 297 12.79 -1.76 -3.94
CA PRO A 297 12.01 -1.93 -2.70
C PRO A 297 12.23 -0.83 -1.64
N GLY A 298 13.18 0.08 -1.83
CA GLY A 298 13.49 1.14 -0.89
C GLY A 298 12.88 2.47 -1.30
N ALA A 299 12.12 3.09 -0.39
CA ALA A 299 11.55 4.41 -0.60
C ALA A 299 12.64 5.44 -0.99
N PHE A 300 12.47 6.03 -2.18
CA PHE A 300 13.29 7.12 -2.67
C PHE A 300 12.41 8.10 -3.45
N ASN A 301 12.69 9.40 -3.33
CA ASN A 301 12.06 10.41 -4.17
C ASN A 301 12.97 10.64 -5.38
N PRO A 302 12.59 10.18 -6.60
CA PRO A 302 13.34 10.49 -7.80
C PRO A 302 13.38 12.01 -8.03
N PRO A 303 14.38 12.50 -8.78
CA PRO A 303 14.33 13.87 -9.24
C PRO A 303 13.23 14.07 -10.28
N GLY A 304 12.27 14.93 -9.95
CA GLY A 304 11.12 15.21 -10.80
C GLY A 304 10.02 14.16 -10.65
N ARG A 305 9.14 14.08 -11.65
CA ARG A 305 8.08 13.06 -11.66
C ARG A 305 8.63 11.66 -11.88
N PRO A 306 8.01 10.63 -11.29
CA PRO A 306 8.40 9.25 -11.54
C PRO A 306 8.28 8.93 -13.04
N HIS A 307 9.23 8.13 -13.51
CA HIS A 307 9.29 7.63 -14.89
C HIS A 307 9.99 6.28 -14.89
N THR A 308 9.64 5.45 -15.85
CA THR A 308 10.24 4.13 -16.03
C THR A 308 11.71 4.23 -16.45
N TYR A 309 12.50 3.27 -15.99
CA TYR A 309 13.89 3.07 -16.40
C TYR A 309 14.01 1.89 -17.38
N PRO A 310 15.13 1.74 -18.10
CA PRO A 310 15.30 0.63 -19.05
C PRO A 310 15.09 -0.77 -18.45
N SER A 311 15.38 -0.97 -17.16
CA SER A 311 15.06 -2.21 -16.44
C SER A 311 13.56 -2.42 -16.27
N ASP A 312 12.83 -1.37 -15.91
CA ASP A 312 11.36 -1.42 -15.78
C ASP A 312 10.72 -1.76 -17.14
N SER A 313 11.12 -1.06 -18.21
CA SER A 313 10.66 -1.34 -19.57
C SER A 313 10.96 -2.77 -20.02
N SER A 314 12.16 -3.26 -19.72
CA SER A 314 12.55 -4.64 -20.09
C SER A 314 11.72 -5.68 -19.33
N ALA A 315 11.42 -5.43 -18.06
CA ALA A 315 10.60 -6.30 -17.23
C ALA A 315 9.14 -6.29 -17.67
N ILE A 316 8.57 -5.12 -17.98
CA ILE A 316 7.22 -5.03 -18.57
C ILE A 316 7.15 -5.78 -19.90
N CYS A 317 8.15 -5.65 -20.75
CA CYS A 317 8.20 -6.39 -22.00
C CYS A 317 8.31 -7.91 -21.83
N SER A 318 8.86 -8.42 -20.73
CA SER A 318 8.88 -9.87 -20.48
C SER A 318 7.49 -10.42 -20.10
N LEU A 319 6.58 -9.55 -19.66
CA LEU A 319 5.22 -9.91 -19.26
C LEU A 319 4.20 -9.69 -20.37
N TYR A 320 4.28 -8.56 -21.08
CA TYR A 320 3.19 -8.09 -21.95
C TYR A 320 3.51 -8.05 -23.44
N ALA A 321 4.75 -8.34 -23.87
CA ALA A 321 5.10 -8.29 -25.29
C ALA A 321 4.29 -9.26 -26.18
N SER A 322 3.71 -10.32 -25.59
CA SER A 322 2.84 -11.26 -26.28
C SER A 322 1.35 -10.98 -26.10
N TRP A 323 0.94 -9.96 -25.35
CA TRP A 323 -0.49 -9.63 -25.19
C TRP A 323 -1.16 -9.28 -26.54
N PRO A 324 -2.36 -9.81 -26.84
CA PRO A 324 -3.25 -10.65 -26.02
C PRO A 324 -3.09 -12.17 -26.27
N LEU A 325 -2.04 -12.61 -26.95
CA LEU A 325 -1.77 -14.01 -27.29
C LEU A 325 -0.51 -14.51 -26.57
N PRO A 326 -0.60 -14.78 -25.25
CA PRO A 326 0.53 -15.08 -24.38
C PRO A 326 1.39 -16.26 -24.82
#